data_AF-A0A3N5KAL6-F1
#
_entry.id   AF-A0A3N5KAL6-F1
#
_cell.length_a   1.000
_cell.length_b   1.000
_cell.length_c   1.000
_cell.angle_alpha   90.00
_cell.angle_beta   90.00
_cell.angle_gamma   90.00
#
_symmetry.space_group_name_H-M   'P 1'
#
loop_
_entity.id
_entity.type
_entity.pdbx_description
1 polymer ?
#
loop_
_entity_poly.entity_id
_entity_poly.type
_entity_poly.pdbx_seq_one_letter_code
_entity_poly.pdbx_strand_id
1 'polypeptide(L)'
;MLVMAVLLLAGTAFLTISSTEDQIAHNQAASAHALLSAEAGLHRAIARLSADATYAGETGVPLGSGTASIGVSTAAQQVCLSKDLDVVASVAVRGGQAQSRIRATADQAIYPFRWSLFAANGPLILSSLDASASPRSGVDSYDSRLGPYDAVVNGGGRANVGARGSGVILANVDLLGGAAGEWVTSSPTAATHLGRAGETPVPLAEPSATWSDDPNVEAGGTLTLAPGTHYYTSLTLGNDARVLAASGPVTLYVRGNVEAGNNVVIGAEPGEKPLLVTNSGTGALSTFRTGEDFHLYGGLYGTNTNVVLGDRTIIHGSVIGRRISGPLSSWEDGPCCNQKAPTVHFDRAMTNRAVCTHSAFSIRRGTWREIFP
;
A
#
# COMPACT_ATOMS: atom_id res chain seq x y z
N MET A 1 -33.84 17.22 -67.95
CA MET A 1 -33.11 18.14 -67.05
C MET A 1 -33.34 17.85 -65.57
N LEU A 2 -34.57 17.56 -65.13
CA LEU A 2 -34.87 17.30 -63.71
C LEU A 2 -34.06 16.14 -63.09
N VAL A 3 -33.89 15.03 -63.82
CA VAL A 3 -33.08 13.87 -63.35
C VAL A 3 -31.61 14.24 -63.12
N MET A 4 -31.03 15.05 -64.01
CA MET A 4 -29.64 15.54 -63.87
C MET A 4 -29.47 16.46 -62.66
N ALA A 5 -30.44 17.35 -62.42
CA ALA A 5 -30.43 18.24 -61.26
C ALA A 5 -30.52 17.44 -59.94
N VAL A 6 -31.38 16.41 -59.89
CA VAL A 6 -31.52 15.54 -58.71
C VAL A 6 -30.26 14.73 -58.45
N LEU A 7 -29.61 14.18 -59.48
CA LEU A 7 -28.35 13.44 -59.34
C LEU A 7 -27.21 14.34 -58.84
N LEU A 8 -27.15 15.59 -59.30
CA LEU A 8 -26.14 16.54 -58.86
C LEU A 8 -26.36 16.98 -57.40
N LEU A 9 -27.62 17.19 -56.99
CA LEU A 9 -27.97 17.46 -55.59
C LEU A 9 -27.66 16.26 -54.67
N ALA A 10 -28.00 15.05 -55.10
CA ALA A 10 -27.67 13.84 -54.36
C ALA A 10 -26.14 13.66 -54.24
N GLY A 11 -25.40 13.82 -55.33
CA GLY A 11 -23.94 13.69 -55.34
C GLY A 11 -23.24 14.70 -54.45
N THR A 12 -23.66 15.97 -54.47
CA THR A 12 -23.11 17.02 -53.59
C THR A 12 -23.44 16.78 -52.11
N ALA A 13 -24.63 16.28 -51.81
CA ALA A 13 -25.00 15.87 -50.45
C ALA A 13 -24.14 14.70 -49.94
N PHE A 14 -23.93 13.65 -50.75
CA PHE A 14 -23.07 12.52 -50.38
C PHE A 14 -21.61 12.94 -50.15
N LEU A 15 -21.05 13.81 -51.00
CA LEU A 15 -19.69 14.32 -50.82
C LEU A 15 -19.55 15.15 -49.55
N THR A 16 -20.58 15.92 -49.19
CA THR A 16 -20.59 16.75 -47.98
C THR A 16 -20.69 15.88 -46.72
N ILE A 17 -21.55 14.86 -46.73
CA ILE A 17 -21.66 13.88 -45.62
C ILE A 17 -20.34 13.13 -45.47
N SER A 18 -19.78 12.60 -46.56
CA SER A 18 -18.49 11.89 -46.53
C SER A 18 -17.34 12.77 -46.03
N SER A 19 -17.27 14.04 -46.45
CA SER A 19 -16.27 14.98 -45.93
C SER A 19 -16.48 15.32 -44.45
N THR A 20 -17.72 15.32 -43.96
CA THR A 20 -18.03 15.58 -42.55
C THR A 20 -17.66 14.37 -41.69
N GLU A 21 -17.97 13.16 -42.14
CA GLU A 21 -17.59 11.91 -41.48
C GLU A 21 -16.07 11.74 -41.41
N ASP A 22 -15.35 12.05 -42.49
CA ASP A 22 -13.87 12.04 -42.50
C ASP A 22 -13.29 13.04 -41.48
N GLN A 23 -13.85 14.25 -41.41
CA GLN A 23 -13.44 15.24 -40.39
C GLN A 23 -13.74 14.78 -38.97
N ILE A 24 -14.90 14.17 -38.72
CA ILE A 24 -15.25 13.62 -37.40
C ILE A 24 -14.29 12.50 -37.02
N ALA A 25 -14.03 11.56 -37.92
CA ALA A 25 -13.10 10.45 -37.70
C ALA A 25 -11.69 10.96 -37.42
N HIS A 26 -11.22 11.95 -38.17
CA HIS A 26 -9.91 12.56 -37.96
C HIS A 26 -9.82 13.29 -36.60
N ASN A 27 -10.86 14.03 -36.22
CA ASN A 27 -10.93 14.71 -34.92
C ASN A 27 -10.98 13.72 -33.74
N GLN A 28 -11.72 12.62 -33.89
CA GLN A 28 -11.76 11.56 -32.88
C GLN A 28 -10.40 10.88 -32.72
N ALA A 29 -9.74 10.54 -33.85
CA ALA A 29 -8.39 9.97 -33.82
C ALA A 29 -7.39 10.93 -33.16
N ALA A 30 -7.46 12.22 -33.50
CA ALA A 30 -6.58 13.23 -32.90
C ALA A 30 -6.85 13.47 -31.41
N SER A 31 -8.12 13.41 -30.96
CA SER A 31 -8.47 13.47 -29.54
C SER A 31 -7.91 12.28 -28.77
N ALA A 32 -8.04 11.06 -29.31
CA ALA A 32 -7.42 9.87 -28.72
C ALA A 32 -5.89 9.98 -28.68
N HIS A 33 -5.26 10.52 -29.73
CA HIS A 33 -3.83 10.78 -29.76
C HIS A 33 -3.42 11.82 -28.72
N ALA A 34 -4.19 12.90 -28.55
CA ALA A 34 -3.93 13.91 -27.52
C ALA A 34 -4.02 13.31 -26.12
N LEU A 35 -4.98 12.42 -25.84
CA LEU A 35 -5.09 11.71 -24.57
C LEU A 35 -3.86 10.83 -24.31
N LEU A 36 -3.47 10.00 -25.29
CA LEU A 36 -2.28 9.15 -25.16
C LEU A 36 -0.99 9.98 -24.97
N SER A 37 -0.87 11.12 -25.65
CA SER A 37 0.22 12.07 -25.44
C SER A 37 0.19 12.70 -24.05
N ALA A 38 -0.99 12.97 -23.48
CA ALA A 38 -1.12 13.45 -22.10
C ALA A 38 -0.73 12.37 -21.09
N GLU A 39 -1.10 11.11 -21.30
CA GLU A 39 -0.67 9.98 -20.48
C GLU A 39 0.86 9.79 -20.56
N ALA A 40 1.44 9.86 -21.75
CA ALA A 40 2.88 9.84 -21.94
C ALA A 40 3.58 11.01 -21.22
N GLY A 41 2.97 12.20 -21.24
CA GLY A 41 3.44 13.37 -20.51
C GLY A 41 3.38 13.17 -18.99
N LEU A 42 2.32 12.53 -18.49
CA LEU A 42 2.18 12.18 -17.08
C LEU A 42 3.26 11.18 -16.64
N HIS A 43 3.48 10.11 -17.41
CA HIS A 43 4.54 9.14 -17.14
C HIS A 43 5.94 9.78 -17.20
N ARG A 44 6.17 10.69 -18.14
CA ARG A 44 7.40 11.49 -18.20
C ARG A 44 7.57 12.33 -16.94
N ALA A 45 6.52 13.03 -16.50
CA ALA A 45 6.56 13.86 -15.29
C ALA A 45 6.96 13.04 -14.05
N ILE A 46 6.41 11.83 -13.91
CA ILE A 46 6.75 10.91 -12.81
C ILE A 46 8.19 10.43 -12.89
N ALA A 47 8.67 10.08 -14.09
CA ALA A 47 10.05 9.68 -14.29
C ALA A 47 11.03 10.83 -13.97
N ARG A 48 10.69 12.06 -14.38
CA ARG A 48 11.44 13.27 -14.03
C ARG A 48 11.44 13.54 -12.54
N LEU A 49 10.28 13.49 -11.89
CA LEU A 49 10.15 13.68 -10.44
C LEU A 49 10.91 12.62 -9.63
N SER A 50 10.96 11.39 -10.13
CA SER A 50 11.71 10.31 -9.50
C SER A 50 13.23 10.49 -9.66
N ALA A 51 13.69 11.18 -10.70
CA ALA A 51 15.10 11.54 -10.88
C ALA A 51 15.48 12.84 -10.18
N ASP A 52 14.55 13.79 -10.09
CA ASP A 52 14.70 15.11 -9.47
C ASP A 52 13.36 15.56 -8.85
N ALA A 53 13.28 15.47 -7.52
CA ALA A 53 12.10 15.86 -6.75
C ALA A 53 11.76 17.36 -6.83
N THR A 54 12.69 18.19 -7.35
CA THR A 54 12.51 19.64 -7.55
C THR A 54 12.01 19.99 -8.94
N TYR A 55 11.81 19.00 -9.82
CA TYR A 55 11.26 19.19 -11.16
C TYR A 55 9.97 20.01 -11.16
N ALA A 56 10.00 21.15 -11.85
CA ALA A 56 8.92 22.14 -11.88
C ALA A 56 7.95 21.96 -13.07
N GLY A 57 8.24 21.03 -13.99
CA GLY A 57 7.49 20.85 -15.23
C GLY A 57 8.28 21.24 -16.49
N GLU A 58 7.66 21.05 -17.64
CA GLU A 58 8.22 21.35 -18.98
C GLU A 58 7.07 21.82 -19.89
N THR A 59 7.35 22.69 -20.87
CA THR A 59 6.35 23.15 -21.84
C THR A 59 6.75 22.79 -23.26
N GLY A 60 5.79 22.40 -24.10
CA GLY A 60 6.03 22.13 -25.52
C GLY A 60 6.92 20.91 -25.79
N VAL A 61 6.89 19.92 -24.91
CA VAL A 61 7.70 18.69 -25.06
C VAL A 61 7.13 17.86 -26.20
N PRO A 62 7.92 17.51 -27.23
CA PRO A 62 7.45 16.63 -28.30
C PRO A 62 7.25 15.22 -27.75
N LEU A 63 6.04 14.67 -27.92
CA LEU A 63 5.66 13.31 -27.51
C LEU A 63 4.92 12.62 -28.67
N GLY A 64 5.67 11.88 -29.48
CA GLY A 64 5.15 11.28 -30.71
C GLY A 64 4.82 12.34 -31.75
N SER A 65 3.55 12.40 -32.17
CA SER A 65 3.04 13.37 -33.16
C SER A 65 2.48 14.67 -32.54
N GLY A 66 2.40 14.75 -31.21
CA GLY A 66 1.90 15.92 -30.48
C GLY A 66 2.96 16.61 -29.62
N THR A 67 2.55 17.66 -28.93
CA THR A 67 3.32 18.31 -27.86
C THR A 67 2.57 18.23 -26.53
N ALA A 68 3.30 18.23 -25.42
CA ALA A 68 2.72 18.29 -24.08
C ALA A 68 3.34 19.39 -23.24
N SER A 69 2.51 20.03 -22.43
CA SER A 69 2.91 20.93 -21.36
C SER A 69 2.56 20.28 -20.04
N ILE A 70 3.55 20.14 -19.17
CA ILE A 70 3.51 19.47 -17.88
C ILE A 70 3.67 20.54 -16.81
N GLY A 71 2.64 20.80 -16.02
CA GLY A 71 2.69 21.60 -14.80
C GLY A 71 2.89 20.71 -13.58
N VAL A 72 3.77 21.12 -12.67
CA VAL A 72 3.99 20.47 -11.38
C VAL A 72 3.81 21.49 -10.26
N SER A 73 3.02 21.14 -9.26
CA SER A 73 2.80 21.98 -8.08
C SER A 73 2.83 21.15 -6.80
N THR A 74 3.00 21.79 -5.65
CA THR A 74 2.91 21.10 -4.35
C THR A 74 1.47 20.71 -4.06
N ALA A 75 1.23 19.45 -3.71
CA ALA A 75 -0.11 19.00 -3.36
C ALA A 75 -0.60 19.67 -2.07
N ALA A 76 -1.89 20.03 -2.04
CA ALA A 76 -2.52 20.65 -0.86
C ALA A 76 -2.56 19.72 0.35
N GLN A 77 -2.65 18.40 0.11
CA GLN A 77 -2.57 17.37 1.14
C GLN A 77 -1.27 16.60 0.98
N GLN A 78 -0.28 16.89 1.81
CA GLN A 78 0.97 16.16 1.86
C GLN A 78 0.83 14.98 2.82
N VAL A 79 0.97 13.76 2.29
CA VAL A 79 1.12 12.55 3.11
C VAL A 79 2.61 12.23 3.31
N CYS A 80 3.38 12.40 2.23
CA CYS A 80 4.83 12.37 2.19
C CYS A 80 5.28 13.57 1.33
N LEU A 81 6.24 13.39 0.43
CA LEU A 81 6.42 14.32 -0.68
C LEU A 81 5.37 14.05 -1.77
N SER A 82 4.35 14.91 -1.85
CA SER A 82 3.24 14.82 -2.79
C SER A 82 3.25 16.00 -3.76
N LYS A 83 3.02 15.74 -5.04
CA LYS A 83 2.98 16.72 -6.12
C LYS A 83 1.70 16.58 -6.93
N ASP A 84 1.05 17.69 -7.23
CA ASP A 84 -0.05 17.72 -8.19
C ASP A 84 0.50 17.96 -9.60
N LEU A 85 0.12 17.08 -10.51
CA LEU A 85 0.52 17.06 -11.90
C LEU A 85 -0.67 17.49 -12.77
N ASP A 86 -0.40 18.40 -13.69
CA ASP A 86 -1.37 18.91 -14.66
C ASP A 86 -0.76 18.86 -16.05
N VAL A 87 -1.18 17.90 -16.86
CA VAL A 87 -0.61 17.66 -18.19
C VAL A 87 -1.64 18.04 -19.24
N VAL A 88 -1.26 18.96 -20.12
CA VAL A 88 -2.05 19.37 -21.29
C VAL A 88 -1.28 18.95 -22.53
N ALA A 89 -1.84 18.02 -23.31
CA ALA A 89 -1.28 17.63 -24.59
C ALA A 89 -2.11 18.17 -25.75
N SER A 90 -1.43 18.43 -26.86
CA SER A 90 -1.98 19.06 -28.05
C SER A 90 -1.47 18.35 -29.30
N VAL A 91 -2.38 18.00 -30.20
CA VAL A 91 -2.08 17.40 -31.51
C VAL A 91 -2.64 18.31 -32.59
N ALA A 92 -1.83 18.66 -33.57
CA ALA A 92 -2.28 19.48 -34.69
C ALA A 92 -3.30 18.72 -35.54
N VAL A 93 -4.43 19.35 -35.86
CA VAL A 93 -5.46 18.83 -36.77
C VAL A 93 -5.76 19.85 -37.86
N ARG A 94 -6.43 19.42 -38.93
CA ARG A 94 -6.85 20.35 -39.97
C ARG A 94 -7.82 21.39 -39.39
N GLY A 95 -7.38 22.64 -39.33
CA GLY A 95 -8.18 23.76 -38.82
C GLY A 95 -8.06 24.02 -37.32
N GLY A 96 -7.13 23.37 -36.60
CA GLY A 96 -6.94 23.65 -35.17
C GLY A 96 -5.99 22.70 -34.44
N GLN A 97 -6.27 22.48 -33.16
CA GLN A 97 -5.54 21.60 -32.26
C GLN A 97 -6.56 20.74 -31.50
N ALA A 98 -6.36 19.43 -31.46
CA ALA A 98 -7.03 18.57 -30.51
C ALA A 98 -6.27 18.60 -29.19
N GLN A 99 -6.94 18.86 -28.07
CA GLN A 99 -6.31 18.96 -26.75
C GLN A 99 -6.93 17.96 -25.78
N SER A 100 -6.10 17.42 -24.89
CA SER A 100 -6.54 16.65 -23.73
C SER A 100 -5.78 17.11 -22.48
N ARG A 101 -6.46 17.09 -21.33
CA ARG A 101 -5.92 17.51 -20.05
C ARG A 101 -6.12 16.41 -19.01
N ILE A 102 -5.02 16.00 -18.39
CA ILE A 102 -5.01 15.02 -17.30
C ILE A 102 -4.50 15.68 -16.04
N ARG A 103 -5.22 15.48 -14.93
CA ARG A 103 -4.72 15.78 -13.58
C ARG A 103 -4.51 14.51 -12.78
N ALA A 104 -3.44 14.49 -12.00
CA ALA A 104 -3.13 13.41 -11.07
C ALA A 104 -2.28 13.92 -9.90
N THR A 105 -2.34 13.24 -8.76
CA THR A 105 -1.39 13.47 -7.67
C THR A 105 -0.36 12.35 -7.71
N ALA A 106 0.93 12.72 -7.63
CA ALA A 106 2.03 11.78 -7.50
C ALA A 106 2.64 11.87 -6.09
N ASP A 107 2.83 10.72 -5.45
CA ASP A 107 3.38 10.61 -4.11
C ASP A 107 4.68 9.81 -4.12
N GLN A 108 5.67 10.20 -3.30
CA GLN A 108 6.77 9.32 -2.90
C GLN A 108 6.36 8.39 -1.76
N ALA A 109 5.30 7.63 -1.99
CA ALA A 109 4.76 6.72 -1.00
C ALA A 109 4.28 5.42 -1.63
N ILE A 110 4.28 4.37 -0.82
CA ILE A 110 3.59 3.11 -1.11
C ILE A 110 2.41 2.96 -0.17
N TYR A 111 1.43 2.16 -0.56
CA TYR A 111 0.23 1.86 0.22
C TYR A 111 0.19 0.35 0.49
N PRO A 112 1.05 -0.15 1.38
CA PRO A 112 1.36 -1.56 1.42
C PRO A 112 0.29 -2.38 2.16
N PHE A 113 -0.51 -1.75 3.02
CA PHE A 113 -1.52 -2.35 3.90
C PHE A 113 -2.81 -2.78 3.18
N ARG A 114 -2.68 -3.38 2.00
CA ARG A 114 -3.79 -4.06 1.31
C ARG A 114 -3.99 -5.52 1.76
N TRP A 115 -3.05 -6.02 2.56
CA TRP A 115 -3.04 -7.37 3.13
C TRP A 115 -3.20 -7.27 4.65
N SER A 116 -3.79 -8.27 5.28
CA SER A 116 -3.75 -8.40 6.75
C SER A 116 -2.35 -8.83 7.20
N LEU A 117 -1.79 -9.82 6.51
CA LEU A 117 -0.46 -10.37 6.72
C LEU A 117 0.24 -10.56 5.39
N PHE A 118 1.49 -10.11 5.28
CA PHE A 118 2.31 -10.35 4.09
C PHE A 118 3.76 -10.70 4.43
N ALA A 119 4.24 -11.87 3.99
CA ALA A 119 5.65 -12.27 4.10
C ALA A 119 6.41 -12.01 2.79
N ALA A 120 7.34 -11.06 2.82
CA ALA A 120 7.96 -10.48 1.63
C ALA A 120 9.06 -11.34 0.99
N ASN A 121 9.84 -12.09 1.76
CA ASN A 121 10.95 -12.91 1.26
C ASN A 121 11.14 -14.18 2.11
N GLY A 122 10.05 -14.79 2.56
CA GLY A 122 10.07 -15.93 3.45
C GLY A 122 8.67 -16.50 3.66
N PRO A 123 8.56 -17.64 4.36
CA PRO A 123 7.28 -18.27 4.58
C PRO A 123 6.45 -17.40 5.53
N LEU A 124 5.15 -17.28 5.23
CA LEU A 124 4.15 -16.90 6.21
C LEU A 124 3.70 -18.18 6.93
N ILE A 125 3.98 -18.30 8.23
CA ILE A 125 3.58 -19.47 9.02
C ILE A 125 2.59 -19.01 10.09
N LEU A 126 1.33 -19.42 9.95
CA LEU A 126 0.32 -19.27 10.99
C LEU A 126 -0.15 -20.67 11.37
N SER A 127 0.06 -21.05 12.62
CA SER A 127 -0.28 -22.38 13.10
C SER A 127 -0.75 -22.30 14.53
N SER A 128 -1.85 -22.99 14.85
CA SER A 128 -2.19 -23.38 16.22
C SER A 128 -1.87 -24.88 16.40
N LEU A 129 -1.00 -25.24 17.34
CA LEU A 129 -0.72 -26.65 17.66
C LEU A 129 -1.92 -27.36 18.25
N ASP A 130 -2.72 -26.63 19.02
CA ASP A 130 -3.86 -27.18 19.70
C ASP A 130 -5.13 -26.91 18.87
N ALA A 131 -5.60 -27.94 18.16
CA ALA A 131 -6.84 -27.89 17.40
C ALA A 131 -8.10 -27.79 18.31
N SER A 132 -7.94 -28.08 19.60
CA SER A 132 -8.97 -27.97 20.64
C SER A 132 -8.92 -26.63 21.39
N ALA A 133 -7.82 -25.88 21.28
CA ALA A 133 -7.72 -24.54 21.85
C ALA A 133 -8.70 -23.60 21.17
N SER A 134 -9.57 -23.00 21.98
CA SER A 134 -10.38 -21.85 21.62
C SER A 134 -9.81 -20.63 22.36
N PRO A 135 -9.49 -19.52 21.67
CA PRO A 135 -9.64 -19.32 20.23
C PRO A 135 -8.49 -19.95 19.40
N ARG A 136 -8.82 -20.33 18.16
CA ARG A 136 -7.83 -20.69 17.11
C ARG A 136 -7.18 -19.44 16.54
N SER A 137 -6.13 -19.62 15.72
CA SER A 137 -5.53 -18.49 15.00
C SER A 137 -6.58 -17.91 14.08
N GLY A 138 -6.90 -16.63 14.20
CA GLY A 138 -7.93 -15.99 13.41
C GLY A 138 -7.36 -14.95 12.46
N VAL A 139 -7.88 -14.87 11.24
CA VAL A 139 -7.71 -13.68 10.40
C VAL A 139 -9.07 -13.24 9.87
N ASP A 140 -9.48 -12.04 10.24
CA ASP A 140 -10.71 -11.40 9.77
C ASP A 140 -10.44 -9.94 9.36
N SER A 141 -11.48 -9.20 8.94
CA SER A 141 -11.35 -7.75 8.76
C SER A 141 -12.46 -6.98 9.45
N TYR A 142 -12.25 -5.67 9.61
CA TYR A 142 -13.21 -4.70 10.09
C TYR A 142 -12.88 -3.32 9.53
N ASP A 143 -13.70 -2.31 9.84
CA ASP A 143 -13.43 -0.92 9.49
C ASP A 143 -13.53 -0.02 10.71
N SER A 144 -12.38 0.40 11.24
CA SER A 144 -12.33 1.21 12.46
C SER A 144 -12.97 2.60 12.33
N ARG A 145 -13.25 3.06 11.10
CA ARG A 145 -14.00 4.30 10.86
C ARG A 145 -15.46 4.18 11.30
N LEU A 146 -15.99 2.95 11.43
CA LEU A 146 -17.37 2.68 11.83
C LEU A 146 -17.51 2.45 13.34
N GLY A 147 -16.40 2.36 14.08
CA GLY A 147 -16.37 2.16 15.52
C GLY A 147 -15.35 1.10 15.93
N PRO A 148 -15.34 0.71 17.22
CA PRO A 148 -14.50 -0.38 17.71
C PRO A 148 -14.76 -1.69 16.97
N TYR A 149 -13.77 -2.59 16.99
CA TYR A 149 -13.94 -3.95 16.51
C TYR A 149 -15.16 -4.63 17.14
N ASP A 150 -16.13 -4.96 16.29
CA ASP A 150 -17.28 -5.78 16.60
C ASP A 150 -17.51 -6.68 15.39
N ALA A 151 -17.37 -7.99 15.57
CA ALA A 151 -17.46 -8.97 14.49
C ALA A 151 -18.84 -8.99 13.80
N VAL A 152 -19.89 -8.51 14.47
CA VAL A 152 -21.28 -8.50 13.98
C VAL A 152 -21.63 -7.14 13.37
N VAL A 153 -21.31 -6.05 14.07
CA VAL A 153 -21.73 -4.69 13.71
C VAL A 153 -20.76 -4.05 12.71
N ASN A 154 -19.45 -4.20 12.96
CA ASN A 154 -18.39 -3.55 12.19
C ASN A 154 -17.49 -4.55 11.45
N GLY A 155 -17.93 -5.81 11.34
CA GLY A 155 -17.24 -6.89 10.65
C GLY A 155 -17.04 -6.59 9.17
N GLY A 156 -15.78 -6.52 8.75
CA GLY A 156 -15.38 -6.47 7.36
C GLY A 156 -15.24 -7.90 6.87
N GLY A 157 -16.15 -8.38 6.02
CA GLY A 157 -16.17 -9.80 5.60
C GLY A 157 -14.80 -10.45 5.38
N ARG A 158 -14.06 -10.07 4.31
CA ARG A 158 -12.84 -10.76 3.86
C ARG A 158 -11.54 -9.99 4.13
N ALA A 159 -10.57 -10.64 4.80
CA ALA A 159 -9.16 -10.24 4.89
C ALA A 159 -8.25 -11.10 4.00
N ASN A 160 -7.18 -10.54 3.46
CA ASN A 160 -6.27 -11.29 2.60
C ASN A 160 -4.90 -11.52 3.27
N VAL A 161 -4.43 -12.76 3.29
CA VAL A 161 -3.05 -13.11 3.67
C VAL A 161 -2.21 -13.42 2.43
N GLY A 162 -0.91 -13.18 2.47
CA GLY A 162 -0.03 -13.65 1.39
C GLY A 162 1.45 -13.75 1.70
N ALA A 163 2.18 -14.38 0.77
CA ALA A 163 3.64 -14.52 0.86
C ALA A 163 4.30 -14.57 -0.53
N ARG A 164 5.58 -14.21 -0.60
CA ARG A 164 6.41 -14.33 -1.80
C ARG A 164 7.53 -15.36 -1.61
N GLY A 165 7.74 -16.20 -2.63
CA GLY A 165 8.97 -17.00 -2.83
C GLY A 165 9.19 -18.17 -1.87
N SER A 166 8.42 -18.29 -0.79
CA SER A 166 8.51 -19.41 0.16
C SER A 166 7.15 -19.86 0.71
N GLY A 167 6.08 -19.29 0.16
CA GLY A 167 4.73 -19.75 0.37
C GLY A 167 4.06 -19.44 1.70
N VAL A 168 2.83 -19.93 1.82
CA VAL A 168 1.95 -19.72 2.97
C VAL A 168 1.66 -21.08 3.63
N ILE A 169 1.88 -21.19 4.94
CA ILE A 169 1.62 -22.38 5.76
C ILE A 169 0.58 -22.00 6.82
N LEU A 170 -0.59 -22.65 6.78
CA LEU A 170 -1.74 -22.37 7.64
C LEU A 170 -2.22 -23.64 8.33
N ALA A 171 -2.06 -23.75 9.65
CA ALA A 171 -2.54 -24.88 10.46
C ALA A 171 -3.55 -24.44 11.49
N ASN A 172 -4.75 -25.03 11.49
CA ASN A 172 -5.79 -24.73 12.48
C ASN A 172 -6.04 -23.21 12.61
N VAL A 173 -6.19 -22.55 11.44
CA VAL A 173 -6.43 -21.11 11.32
C VAL A 173 -7.85 -20.88 10.78
N ASP A 174 -8.63 -20.08 11.48
CA ASP A 174 -9.92 -19.58 11.00
C ASP A 174 -9.65 -18.34 10.12
N LEU A 175 -9.79 -18.51 8.81
CA LEU A 175 -9.65 -17.43 7.83
C LEU A 175 -11.03 -16.98 7.34
N LEU A 176 -11.41 -15.74 7.65
CA LEU A 176 -12.65 -15.15 7.16
C LEU A 176 -12.47 -14.42 5.81
N GLY A 177 -11.35 -14.61 5.10
CA GLY A 177 -11.12 -14.05 3.76
C GLY A 177 -10.27 -14.89 2.80
N GLY A 178 -9.43 -14.25 1.99
CA GLY A 178 -8.65 -14.89 0.92
C GLY A 178 -7.19 -15.16 1.30
N ALA A 179 -6.53 -16.09 0.60
CA ALA A 179 -5.08 -16.31 0.70
C ALA A 179 -4.42 -16.24 -0.69
N ALA A 180 -3.21 -15.68 -0.77
CA ALA A 180 -2.43 -15.58 -2.01
C ALA A 180 -0.95 -15.95 -1.79
N GLY A 181 -0.45 -16.97 -2.48
CA GLY A 181 0.94 -17.42 -2.39
C GLY A 181 1.13 -18.84 -2.94
N GLU A 182 2.39 -19.27 -3.08
CA GLU A 182 2.73 -20.67 -3.36
C GLU A 182 2.46 -21.51 -2.10
N TRP A 183 1.90 -22.71 -2.20
CA TRP A 183 1.64 -23.55 -1.03
C TRP A 183 2.84 -24.46 -0.77
N VAL A 184 3.32 -24.52 0.47
CA VAL A 184 4.33 -25.50 0.88
C VAL A 184 3.62 -26.76 1.37
N THR A 185 3.67 -27.83 0.58
CA THR A 185 2.77 -28.99 0.67
C THR A 185 3.26 -30.15 1.55
N SER A 186 3.66 -29.86 2.79
CA SER A 186 3.55 -30.89 3.84
C SER A 186 2.94 -30.29 5.12
N SER A 187 1.94 -31.01 5.66
CA SER A 187 0.58 -30.56 6.05
C SER A 187 0.47 -29.31 6.93
N PRO A 188 -0.50 -28.38 6.65
CA PRO A 188 -1.96 -28.53 6.90
C PRO A 188 -2.94 -27.93 5.82
N THR A 189 -4.25 -28.24 5.89
CA THR A 189 -5.38 -27.70 5.05
C THR A 189 -6.49 -27.10 5.95
N ALA A 190 -7.34 -26.12 5.59
CA ALA A 190 -7.76 -25.61 4.26
C ALA A 190 -8.17 -24.12 4.25
N ALA A 191 -8.11 -23.50 3.06
CA ALA A 191 -8.85 -22.29 2.66
C ALA A 191 -9.30 -22.41 1.18
N THR A 192 -10.46 -21.85 0.82
CA THR A 192 -11.17 -22.12 -0.46
C THR A 192 -11.15 -20.99 -1.50
N HIS A 193 -10.44 -19.89 -1.27
CA HIS A 193 -10.30 -18.82 -2.27
C HIS A 193 -8.84 -18.38 -2.43
N LEU A 194 -8.29 -18.67 -3.63
CA LEU A 194 -6.95 -18.31 -4.03
C LEU A 194 -6.99 -17.05 -4.90
N GLY A 195 -6.28 -16.00 -4.47
CA GLY A 195 -6.05 -14.79 -5.26
C GLY A 195 -4.69 -14.81 -5.95
N ARG A 196 -4.56 -14.11 -7.09
CA ARG A 196 -3.27 -13.88 -7.73
C ARG A 196 -2.38 -13.05 -6.80
N ALA A 197 -1.12 -13.47 -6.61
CA ALA A 197 -0.14 -12.69 -5.86
C ALA A 197 0.00 -11.28 -6.46
N GLY A 198 -0.30 -10.25 -5.67
CA GLY A 198 -0.11 -8.85 -6.06
C GLY A 198 1.36 -8.42 -6.06
N GLU A 199 1.62 -7.17 -6.43
CA GLU A 199 2.95 -6.52 -6.40
C GLU A 199 3.70 -6.74 -5.06
N THR A 200 5.02 -6.88 -5.15
CA THR A 200 5.86 -7.09 -3.97
C THR A 200 6.14 -5.75 -3.26
N PRO A 201 6.01 -5.67 -1.93
CA PRO A 201 6.48 -4.53 -1.16
C PRO A 201 7.98 -4.27 -1.42
N VAL A 202 8.33 -3.02 -1.68
CA VAL A 202 9.70 -2.60 -2.03
C VAL A 202 10.46 -2.27 -0.74
N PRO A 203 11.75 -2.63 -0.61
CA PRO A 203 12.58 -2.12 0.48
C PRO A 203 12.52 -0.59 0.54
N LEU A 204 12.33 -0.03 1.73
CA LEU A 204 12.31 1.41 1.92
C LEU A 204 13.74 1.95 1.96
N ALA A 205 13.97 3.09 1.31
CA ALA A 205 15.19 3.84 1.50
C ALA A 205 15.27 4.34 2.94
N GLU A 206 16.50 4.52 3.44
CA GLU A 206 16.71 5.06 4.77
C GLU A 206 16.38 6.56 4.79
N PRO A 207 15.56 7.04 5.75
CA PRO A 207 15.33 8.47 5.89
C PRO A 207 16.62 9.18 6.34
N SER A 208 16.89 10.35 5.75
CA SER A 208 17.98 11.25 6.16
C SER A 208 17.59 12.03 7.42
N ALA A 209 17.33 11.32 8.52
CA ALA A 209 16.90 11.86 9.80
C ALA A 209 17.96 11.60 10.88
N THR A 210 17.91 12.38 11.96
CA THR A 210 18.64 12.08 13.19
C THR A 210 17.91 10.97 13.94
N TRP A 211 18.63 9.91 14.25
CA TRP A 211 18.10 8.75 14.97
C TRP A 211 18.36 8.93 16.46
N SER A 212 17.31 8.86 17.27
CA SER A 212 17.44 8.79 18.72
C SER A 212 17.85 7.39 19.14
N ASP A 213 18.52 7.30 20.29
CA ASP A 213 18.77 6.01 20.93
C ASP A 213 17.46 5.34 21.37
N ASP A 214 17.56 4.06 21.75
CA ASP A 214 16.43 3.29 22.26
C ASP A 214 15.80 4.00 23.47
N PRO A 215 14.49 4.30 23.45
CA PRO A 215 13.83 4.90 24.60
C PRO A 215 13.76 3.94 25.80
N ASN A 216 14.01 2.64 25.61
CA ASN A 216 14.03 1.57 26.63
C ASN A 216 12.90 1.72 27.66
N VAL A 217 11.67 1.49 27.22
CA VAL A 217 10.48 1.64 28.06
C VAL A 217 10.50 0.54 29.12
N GLU A 218 10.69 0.92 30.38
CA GLU A 218 10.73 -0.02 31.50
C GLU A 218 9.41 -0.80 31.66
N ALA A 219 9.45 -1.88 32.43
CA ALA A 219 8.25 -2.67 32.72
C ALA A 219 7.16 -1.82 33.39
N GLY A 220 5.93 -1.91 32.89
CA GLY A 220 4.78 -1.06 33.27
C GLY A 220 4.87 0.39 32.81
N GLY A 221 5.95 0.78 32.14
CA GLY A 221 6.18 2.13 31.63
C GLY A 221 5.24 2.48 30.48
N THR A 222 4.98 3.78 30.29
CA THR A 222 4.20 4.29 29.15
C THR A 222 5.02 5.30 28.37
N LEU A 223 5.31 4.99 27.10
CA LEU A 223 5.86 5.93 26.13
C LEU A 223 4.70 6.64 25.42
N THR A 224 4.55 7.94 25.71
CA THR A 224 3.56 8.78 25.03
C THR A 224 4.24 9.58 23.93
N LEU A 225 3.78 9.40 22.70
CA LEU A 225 4.34 10.04 21.51
C LEU A 225 3.44 11.19 21.06
N ALA A 226 4.05 12.36 20.86
CA ALA A 226 3.39 13.45 20.17
C ALA A 226 3.11 13.06 18.70
N PRO A 227 2.08 13.66 18.06
CA PRO A 227 1.83 13.45 16.64
C PRO A 227 3.07 13.75 15.79
N GLY A 228 3.32 12.94 14.77
CA GLY A 228 4.45 13.09 13.86
C GLY A 228 5.30 11.84 13.70
N THR A 229 6.53 12.04 13.23
CA THR A 229 7.46 10.97 12.90
C THR A 229 8.59 10.90 13.91
N HIS A 230 8.83 9.71 14.45
CA HIS A 230 9.87 9.43 15.44
C HIS A 230 10.88 8.42 14.88
N TYR A 231 12.16 8.59 15.19
CA TYR A 231 13.25 7.77 14.65
C TYR A 231 14.06 7.18 15.80
N TYR A 232 14.13 5.84 15.88
CA TYR A 232 14.84 5.12 16.93
C TYR A 232 15.82 4.09 16.37
N THR A 233 17.00 3.96 16.98
CA THR A 233 17.98 2.93 16.60
C THR A 233 17.49 1.52 16.91
N SER A 234 16.84 1.33 18.06
CA SER A 234 16.08 0.14 18.43
C SER A 234 14.89 0.54 19.30
N LEU A 235 14.00 -0.39 19.59
CA LEU A 235 12.88 -0.15 20.50
C LEU A 235 12.71 -1.33 21.45
N THR A 236 13.02 -1.12 22.72
CA THR A 236 12.85 -2.11 23.77
C THR A 236 11.67 -1.71 24.66
N LEU A 237 10.71 -2.62 24.81
CA LEU A 237 9.50 -2.45 25.60
C LEU A 237 9.46 -3.56 26.67
N GLY A 238 9.58 -3.19 27.94
CA GLY A 238 9.47 -4.11 29.07
C GLY A 238 8.08 -4.73 29.20
N ASN A 239 7.92 -5.68 30.13
CA ASN A 239 6.62 -6.28 30.40
C ASN A 239 5.58 -5.22 30.79
N ASP A 240 4.33 -5.37 30.36
CA ASP A 240 3.23 -4.44 30.64
C ASP A 240 3.45 -3.00 30.09
N ALA A 241 4.49 -2.79 29.27
CA ALA A 241 4.77 -1.49 28.69
C ALA A 241 3.70 -1.07 27.67
N ARG A 242 3.51 0.25 27.54
CA ARG A 242 2.53 0.84 26.63
C ARG A 242 3.18 1.89 25.74
N VAL A 243 2.84 1.88 24.46
CA VAL A 243 3.20 2.95 23.50
C VAL A 243 1.92 3.59 23.00
N LEU A 244 1.69 4.85 23.39
CA LEU A 244 0.46 5.57 23.09
C LEU A 244 0.75 6.80 22.24
N ALA A 245 -0.13 7.11 21.30
CA ALA A 245 -0.12 8.38 20.58
C ALA A 245 -1.00 9.39 21.32
N ALA A 246 -0.48 10.60 21.57
CA ALA A 246 -1.15 11.60 22.40
C ALA A 246 -2.44 12.15 21.76
N SER A 247 -2.38 12.59 20.50
CA SER A 247 -3.54 13.18 19.80
C SER A 247 -3.27 13.39 18.30
N GLY A 248 -3.11 12.31 17.55
CA GLY A 248 -2.93 12.38 16.10
C GLY A 248 -2.07 11.23 15.55
N PRO A 249 -1.80 11.23 14.24
CA PRO A 249 -1.06 10.17 13.59
C PRO A 249 0.39 10.15 14.06
N VAL A 250 0.87 8.94 14.37
CA VAL A 250 2.26 8.68 14.77
C VAL A 250 2.86 7.65 13.84
N THR A 251 4.06 7.94 13.34
CA THR A 251 4.89 7.00 12.59
C THR A 251 6.21 6.80 13.33
N LEU A 252 6.57 5.56 13.64
CA LEU A 252 7.85 5.24 14.25
C LEU A 252 8.71 4.53 13.21
N TYR A 253 9.87 5.09 12.90
CA TYR A 253 10.92 4.40 12.16
C TYR A 253 11.90 3.78 13.16
N VAL A 254 12.10 2.47 13.08
CA VAL A 254 13.06 1.75 13.92
C VAL A 254 14.10 1.07 13.05
N ARG A 255 15.38 1.41 13.21
CA ARG A 255 16.47 0.89 12.35
C ARG A 255 16.77 -0.57 12.66
N GLY A 256 16.92 -0.89 13.94
CA GLY A 256 17.35 -2.17 14.46
C GLY A 256 16.20 -3.07 14.91
N ASN A 257 16.43 -3.80 15.99
CA ASN A 257 15.44 -4.71 16.56
C ASN A 257 14.36 -3.95 17.32
N VAL A 258 13.18 -4.56 17.33
CA VAL A 258 12.09 -4.21 18.25
C VAL A 258 11.87 -5.42 19.14
N GLU A 259 12.00 -5.23 20.45
CA GLU A 259 11.83 -6.27 21.45
C GLU A 259 10.72 -5.83 22.41
N ALA A 260 9.58 -6.51 22.35
CA ALA A 260 8.48 -6.31 23.27
C ALA A 260 8.37 -7.50 24.23
N GLY A 261 8.30 -7.21 25.53
CA GLY A 261 8.03 -8.18 26.58
C GLY A 261 6.59 -8.70 26.54
N ASN A 262 6.13 -9.22 27.68
CA ASN A 262 4.78 -9.75 27.84
C ASN A 262 3.76 -8.63 28.07
N ASN A 263 2.51 -8.82 27.63
CA ASN A 263 1.38 -7.91 27.86
C ASN A 263 1.63 -6.47 27.40
N VAL A 264 2.46 -6.30 26.36
CA VAL A 264 2.77 -4.98 25.79
C VAL A 264 1.63 -4.51 24.88
N VAL A 265 1.30 -3.23 24.95
CA VAL A 265 0.28 -2.61 24.10
C VAL A 265 0.87 -1.46 23.27
N ILE A 266 0.74 -1.52 21.95
CA ILE A 266 1.11 -0.44 21.03
C ILE A 266 -0.16 0.11 20.36
N GLY A 267 -0.44 1.40 20.55
CA GLY A 267 -1.65 2.05 20.08
C GLY A 267 -2.85 1.86 21.00
N ALA A 268 -4.04 2.25 20.53
CA ALA A 268 -5.30 2.09 21.26
C ALA A 268 -6.50 1.93 20.31
N GLU A 269 -7.58 1.31 20.81
CA GLU A 269 -8.88 1.23 20.13
C GLU A 269 -10.04 1.45 21.12
N PRO A 270 -10.97 2.40 20.88
CA PRO A 270 -10.87 3.45 19.85
C PRO A 270 -9.68 4.38 20.16
N GLY A 271 -8.96 4.81 19.14
CA GLY A 271 -7.79 5.64 19.33
C GLY A 271 -6.89 5.73 18.11
N GLU A 272 -5.74 6.38 18.32
CA GLU A 272 -4.74 6.56 17.29
C GLU A 272 -3.95 5.28 17.05
N LYS A 273 -3.85 4.92 15.77
CA LYS A 273 -3.22 3.70 15.30
C LYS A 273 -1.82 4.03 14.76
N PRO A 274 -0.74 3.80 15.51
CA PRO A 274 0.61 4.07 15.05
C PRO A 274 0.98 3.21 13.85
N LEU A 275 1.89 3.75 13.04
CA LEU A 275 2.57 3.02 11.97
C LEU A 275 4.01 2.75 12.41
N LEU A 276 4.35 1.48 12.61
CA LEU A 276 5.71 1.02 12.87
C LEU A 276 6.38 0.65 11.55
N VAL A 277 7.49 1.30 11.23
CA VAL A 277 8.32 1.03 10.06
C VAL A 277 9.67 0.52 10.54
N THR A 278 9.93 -0.78 10.38
CA THR A 278 11.17 -1.41 10.85
C THR A 278 12.15 -1.61 9.70
N ASN A 279 13.43 -1.35 9.98
CA ASN A 279 14.56 -1.61 9.08
C ASN A 279 14.39 -1.00 7.69
N SER A 280 14.14 0.31 7.68
CA SER A 280 14.26 1.14 6.49
C SER A 280 15.74 1.31 6.13
N GLY A 281 16.15 0.79 4.98
CA GLY A 281 17.35 1.22 4.25
C GLY A 281 18.71 0.67 4.65
N THR A 282 18.88 0.00 5.81
CA THR A 282 20.20 -0.55 6.16
C THR A 282 20.57 -1.84 5.42
N GLY A 283 19.59 -2.54 4.84
CA GLY A 283 19.79 -3.85 4.19
C GLY A 283 20.19 -5.00 5.16
N ALA A 284 20.70 -4.67 6.35
CA ALA A 284 20.89 -5.57 7.48
C ALA A 284 19.56 -6.20 7.91
N LEU A 285 19.58 -7.41 8.44
CA LEU A 285 18.36 -8.05 8.95
C LEU A 285 17.98 -7.47 10.31
N SER A 286 16.68 -7.27 10.55
CA SER A 286 16.17 -6.93 11.88
C SER A 286 15.13 -7.94 12.34
N THR A 287 14.84 -7.92 13.63
CA THR A 287 13.77 -8.73 14.23
C THR A 287 12.79 -7.84 14.96
N PHE A 288 11.50 -8.07 14.73
CA PHE A 288 10.40 -7.59 15.57
C PHE A 288 9.94 -8.80 16.38
N ARG A 289 10.23 -8.82 17.67
CA ARG A 289 9.89 -9.92 18.58
C ARG A 289 8.93 -9.43 19.65
N THR A 290 7.94 -10.25 19.93
CA THR A 290 6.94 -9.99 20.98
C THR A 290 6.91 -11.13 21.98
N GLY A 291 6.65 -10.81 23.24
CA GLY A 291 6.32 -11.77 24.28
C GLY A 291 4.87 -12.24 24.19
N GLU A 292 4.37 -12.82 25.27
CA GLU A 292 2.98 -13.29 25.35
C GLU A 292 2.00 -12.12 25.46
N ASP A 293 0.75 -12.34 25.03
CA ASP A 293 -0.36 -11.38 25.19
C ASP A 293 -0.05 -9.99 24.62
N PHE A 294 0.72 -9.91 23.53
CA PHE A 294 1.04 -8.65 22.86
C PHE A 294 -0.17 -8.11 22.08
N HIS A 295 -0.44 -6.81 22.20
CA HIS A 295 -1.49 -6.11 21.45
C HIS A 295 -0.94 -4.99 20.57
N LEU A 296 -1.25 -5.03 19.27
CA LEU A 296 -0.96 -3.95 18.33
C LEU A 296 -2.25 -3.40 17.73
N TYR A 297 -2.49 -2.09 17.90
CA TYR A 297 -3.53 -1.34 17.21
C TYR A 297 -2.86 -0.45 16.17
N GLY A 298 -2.56 -0.97 14.99
CA GLY A 298 -1.77 -0.25 14.01
C GLY A 298 -1.13 -1.09 12.92
N GLY A 299 -0.17 -0.49 12.24
CA GLY A 299 0.51 -1.11 11.10
C GLY A 299 1.95 -1.43 11.42
N LEU A 300 2.42 -2.59 10.98
CA LEU A 300 3.85 -2.93 10.95
C LEU A 300 4.30 -3.10 9.50
N TYR A 301 5.33 -2.35 9.10
CA TYR A 301 5.98 -2.48 7.80
C TYR A 301 7.49 -2.71 7.97
N GLY A 302 7.97 -3.87 7.55
CA GLY A 302 9.37 -4.23 7.59
C GLY A 302 9.71 -5.36 6.62
N THR A 303 9.94 -5.02 5.34
CA THR A 303 10.23 -6.03 4.29
C THR A 303 11.52 -6.81 4.51
N ASN A 304 12.40 -6.32 5.40
CA ASN A 304 13.62 -6.98 5.81
C ASN A 304 13.65 -7.33 7.31
N THR A 305 12.47 -7.43 7.93
CA THR A 305 12.29 -7.72 9.35
C THR A 305 11.66 -9.10 9.55
N ASN A 306 12.30 -9.94 10.37
CA ASN A 306 11.66 -11.17 10.86
C ASN A 306 10.66 -10.79 11.95
N VAL A 307 9.40 -11.12 11.74
CA VAL A 307 8.33 -10.89 12.72
C VAL A 307 8.10 -12.18 13.48
N VAL A 308 8.40 -12.14 14.78
CA VAL A 308 8.25 -13.25 15.72
C VAL A 308 7.13 -12.87 16.69
N LEU A 309 5.95 -13.42 16.45
CA LEU A 309 4.76 -13.19 17.27
C LEU A 309 4.77 -14.16 18.44
N GLY A 310 4.68 -13.66 19.67
CA GLY A 310 4.54 -14.50 20.86
C GLY A 310 3.12 -15.06 20.99
N ASP A 311 2.94 -15.92 21.98
CA ASP A 311 1.66 -16.59 22.22
C ASP A 311 0.55 -15.58 22.52
N ARG A 312 -0.66 -15.84 22.00
CA ARG A 312 -1.86 -14.99 22.23
C ARG A 312 -1.69 -13.54 21.75
N THR A 313 -0.80 -13.30 20.79
CA THR A 313 -0.68 -11.99 20.13
C THR A 313 -1.99 -11.62 19.42
N ILE A 314 -2.45 -10.39 19.61
CA ILE A 314 -3.62 -9.82 18.94
C ILE A 314 -3.20 -8.56 18.16
N ILE A 315 -3.49 -8.54 16.86
CA ILE A 315 -3.19 -7.41 15.98
C ILE A 315 -4.47 -6.86 15.37
N HIS A 316 -4.76 -5.60 15.65
CA HIS A 316 -5.80 -4.78 15.06
C HIS A 316 -5.17 -3.86 14.00
N GLY A 317 -4.98 -4.37 12.79
CA GLY A 317 -4.36 -3.63 11.69
C GLY A 317 -3.71 -4.53 10.65
N SER A 318 -2.44 -4.29 10.32
CA SER A 318 -1.76 -5.02 9.24
C SER A 318 -0.28 -5.21 9.51
N VAL A 319 0.26 -6.38 9.14
CA VAL A 319 1.67 -6.71 9.31
C VAL A 319 2.31 -7.14 8.00
N ILE A 320 3.41 -6.49 7.66
CA ILE A 320 4.22 -6.77 6.48
C ILE A 320 5.64 -7.00 6.98
N GLY A 321 6.11 -8.24 6.87
CA GLY A 321 7.42 -8.68 7.34
C GLY A 321 8.23 -9.33 6.23
N ARG A 322 9.51 -9.59 6.46
CA ARG A 322 10.32 -10.50 5.62
C ARG A 322 9.79 -11.93 5.73
N ARG A 323 9.63 -12.36 6.99
CA ARG A 323 9.10 -13.65 7.45
C ARG A 323 8.21 -13.36 8.65
N ILE A 324 7.11 -14.09 8.78
CA ILE A 324 6.21 -14.00 9.93
C ILE A 324 6.07 -15.41 10.52
N SER A 325 6.42 -15.57 11.80
CA SER A 325 6.40 -16.86 12.49
C SER A 325 6.19 -16.71 14.00
N GLY A 326 6.04 -17.85 14.67
CA GLY A 326 6.03 -17.98 16.13
C GLY A 326 7.40 -17.97 16.81
N PRO A 327 7.46 -18.01 18.16
CA PRO A 327 8.70 -17.93 18.94
C PRO A 327 9.51 -19.24 18.88
N LEU A 328 8.89 -20.38 18.55
CA LEU A 328 9.52 -21.71 18.53
C LEU A 328 9.89 -22.19 17.12
N SER A 329 10.48 -21.32 16.29
CA SER A 329 10.87 -21.68 14.93
C SER A 329 12.32 -22.12 14.78
N SER A 330 12.81 -23.05 15.61
CA SER A 330 13.97 -23.84 15.22
C SER A 330 13.51 -24.87 14.19
N TRP A 331 13.76 -24.56 12.92
CA TRP A 331 13.40 -25.42 11.78
C TRP A 331 14.15 -26.76 11.73
N GLU A 332 15.10 -27.00 12.64
CA GLU A 332 16.02 -28.14 12.53
C GLU A 332 15.37 -29.50 12.83
N ASP A 333 14.23 -29.57 13.57
CA ASP A 333 13.64 -30.87 13.96
C ASP A 333 12.12 -31.05 13.70
N GLY A 334 11.43 -30.12 13.03
CA GLY A 334 10.01 -30.32 12.66
C GLY A 334 9.19 -29.04 12.44
N PRO A 335 7.94 -29.13 11.97
CA PRO A 335 7.10 -27.97 11.68
C PRO A 335 6.81 -27.19 12.97
N CYS A 336 7.56 -26.13 13.14
CA CYS A 336 7.44 -25.15 14.20
C CYS A 336 6.08 -24.47 14.18
N CYS A 337 5.41 -24.45 15.32
CA CYS A 337 4.08 -23.90 15.45
C CYS A 337 4.01 -23.06 16.73
N ASN A 338 3.17 -22.01 16.73
CA ASN A 338 2.81 -21.34 17.98
C ASN A 338 2.08 -22.33 18.88
N GLN A 339 2.42 -22.33 20.17
CA GLN A 339 1.64 -23.11 21.14
C GLN A 339 0.26 -22.48 21.30
N LYS A 340 0.17 -21.14 21.22
CA LYS A 340 -1.12 -20.42 21.20
C LYS A 340 -1.20 -19.41 20.07
N ALA A 341 -2.19 -19.66 19.22
CA ALA A 341 -2.62 -18.92 18.07
C ALA A 341 -2.55 -17.37 18.13
N PRO A 342 -1.79 -16.69 17.27
CA PRO A 342 -1.94 -15.26 17.05
C PRO A 342 -3.24 -14.96 16.27
N THR A 343 -3.89 -13.84 16.59
CA THR A 343 -5.11 -13.38 15.91
C THR A 343 -4.86 -12.02 15.25
N VAL A 344 -5.34 -11.87 14.01
CA VAL A 344 -5.19 -10.64 13.23
C VAL A 344 -6.55 -10.16 12.74
N HIS A 345 -6.98 -9.03 13.25
CA HIS A 345 -8.12 -8.27 12.81
C HIS A 345 -7.67 -7.19 11.82
N PHE A 346 -7.90 -7.40 10.53
CA PHE A 346 -7.49 -6.46 9.49
C PHE A 346 -8.34 -5.21 9.49
N ASP A 347 -7.74 -4.07 9.79
CA ASP A 347 -8.44 -2.79 9.73
C ASP A 347 -8.38 -2.20 8.32
N ARG A 348 -9.53 -2.14 7.64
CA ARG A 348 -9.67 -1.55 6.31
C ARG A 348 -9.33 -0.06 6.28
N ALA A 349 -9.45 0.65 7.41
CA ALA A 349 -9.03 2.05 7.47
C ALA A 349 -7.52 2.21 7.17
N MET A 350 -6.73 1.16 7.35
CA MET A 350 -5.30 1.15 7.07
C MET A 350 -4.94 1.07 5.59
N THR A 351 -5.84 0.68 4.69
CA THR A 351 -5.50 0.53 3.25
C THR A 351 -5.03 1.83 2.61
N ASN A 352 -5.43 2.96 3.19
CA ASN A 352 -5.07 4.30 2.72
C ASN A 352 -3.89 4.91 3.49
N ARG A 353 -3.31 4.20 4.47
CA ARG A 353 -2.10 4.65 5.18
C ARG A 353 -0.90 4.49 4.25
N ALA A 354 -0.27 5.61 3.93
CA ALA A 354 0.91 5.62 3.09
C ALA A 354 2.17 5.37 3.93
N VAL A 355 3.18 4.77 3.30
CA VAL A 355 4.54 4.64 3.85
C VAL A 355 5.49 5.34 2.88
N CYS A 356 6.22 6.35 3.36
CA CYS A 356 7.08 7.17 2.51
C CYS A 356 8.30 6.37 2.04
N THR A 357 8.52 6.28 0.72
CA THR A 357 9.63 5.52 0.11
C THR A 357 10.87 6.35 -0.13
N HIS A 358 10.75 7.68 -0.20
CA HIS A 358 11.81 8.65 -0.51
C HIS A 358 12.57 8.41 -1.82
N SER A 359 12.12 7.49 -2.67
CA SER A 359 12.83 7.07 -3.88
C SER A 359 12.09 7.51 -5.14
N ALA A 360 11.07 6.76 -5.53
CA ALA A 360 10.30 7.00 -6.74
C ALA A 360 8.93 7.60 -6.43
N PHE A 361 8.50 8.53 -7.28
CA PHE A 361 7.11 8.97 -7.31
C PHE A 361 6.25 7.91 -7.99
N SER A 362 5.03 7.73 -7.50
CA SER A 362 4.00 6.92 -8.15
C SER A 362 2.67 7.66 -8.17
N ILE A 363 1.81 7.37 -9.15
CA ILE A 363 0.48 7.98 -9.20
C ILE A 363 -0.33 7.49 -8.01
N ARG A 364 -0.85 8.42 -7.22
CA ARG A 364 -1.79 8.10 -6.15
C ARG A 364 -3.07 7.55 -6.77
N ARG A 365 -3.40 6.30 -6.42
CA ARG A 365 -4.57 5.61 -6.97
C ARG A 365 -5.84 6.43 -6.75
N GLY A 366 -6.67 6.52 -7.78
CA GLY A 366 -7.95 7.24 -7.72
C GLY A 366 -7.85 8.77 -7.86
N THR A 367 -6.65 9.33 -8.07
CA THR A 367 -6.47 10.76 -8.34
C THR A 367 -6.40 11.10 -9.83
N TRP A 368 -6.23 10.09 -10.69
CA TRP A 368 -6.21 10.27 -12.13
C TRP A 368 -7.62 10.64 -12.63
N ARG A 369 -7.73 11.79 -13.29
CA ARG A 369 -8.97 12.24 -13.91
C ARG A 369 -8.67 12.97 -15.22
N GLU A 370 -9.33 12.53 -16.28
CA GLU A 370 -9.46 13.31 -17.51
C GLU A 370 -10.43 14.47 -17.28
N ILE A 371 -10.01 15.67 -17.69
CA ILE A 371 -10.84 16.87 -17.66
C ILE A 371 -11.28 17.14 -19.09
N PHE A 372 -12.53 16.82 -19.38
CA PHE A 372 -13.16 17.25 -20.62
C PHE A 372 -13.30 18.79 -20.58
N PRO A 373 -12.78 19.51 -21.59
CA PRO A 373 -12.89 20.96 -21.67
C PRO A 373 -14.34 21.45 -21.82
#